data_AF-A0A9W6EX78-F1
#
_entry.id   AF-A0A9W6EX78-F1
#
_cell.length_a   1.000
_cell.length_b   1.000
_cell.length_c   1.000
_cell.angle_alpha   90.00
_cell.angle_beta   90.00
_cell.angle_gamma   90.00
#
_symmetry.space_group_name_H-M   'P 1'
#
loop_
_entity.id
_entity.type
_entity.pdbx_description
1 polymer ?
#
loop_
_entity_poly.entity_id
_entity_poly.type
_entity_poly.pdbx_seq_one_letter_code
_entity_poly.pdbx_strand_id
1 'polypeptide(L)'
;MDPPSETKWDDLSSDLIKRIADCLPPAEIACTFRLINKAAAKLFPAQPAVHLSEPVPCHFFVWYWSRPEEALHNLTLKQRRQLLVLTARSGCLANLKVALDASGCPLTEEVFDAAAVGGHLHTCQWLLARFCPRGRTAVSAAARAGHLPTVLWLLQQERHPSHRRVAQHAAWAAAAGAGQRALCQGLAAEGINFDWSALISCARGGHQALFDWLLEPPQIRPKVPEPPPTRLFASPVPLLAAAAHGLGLAALQRLHAFLHSLRLLRADAPEALDGALAEALASPTPDWRAKVQWLREQGAVLDPDDVTQDITKRLVTSGQQRQQQQHQQQHQQQQDDDDDRLERVQLLLEWLPPDALEPAVRLLLRDSVRAANLPLVRYLWQAWPDELPGATAAAPDVAAEAGDVVVLSELAALGWELGTSAAWAAARAGRLHVLQWLEGRAAAPADGEEALWTVMDERLTAAAAESGSCELMAWLRERGCGWDERSFEAAVRCGGSPAFLEWLVEEGCPTGVAGEPYRLAGRNGDMVTVRCLRQLGCPWGPDGNTFDRAFYQPGGSRSLAVRR
;
A
#
# COMPACT_ATOMS: atom_id res chain seq x y z
N MET A 1 -25.93 23.42 57.00
CA MET A 1 -26.19 22.45 55.92
C MET A 1 -24.95 22.43 55.08
N ASP A 2 -24.05 21.48 55.37
CA ASP A 2 -22.93 21.21 54.48
C ASP A 2 -23.48 20.69 53.14
N PRO A 3 -22.84 21.02 52.01
CA PRO A 3 -23.26 20.47 50.72
C PRO A 3 -23.20 18.94 50.78
N PRO A 4 -24.12 18.22 50.12
CA PRO A 4 -24.10 16.76 50.11
C PRO A 4 -22.73 16.30 49.60
N SER A 5 -22.10 15.40 50.34
CA SER A 5 -20.83 14.76 50.00
C SER A 5 -20.85 14.34 48.54
N GLU A 6 -19.97 14.94 47.74
CA GLU A 6 -19.75 14.57 46.34
C GLU A 6 -19.55 13.06 46.27
N THR A 7 -20.51 12.34 45.68
CA THR A 7 -20.38 10.91 45.39
C THR A 7 -19.13 10.72 44.54
N LYS A 8 -18.10 10.07 45.09
CA LYS A 8 -16.84 9.87 44.38
C LYS A 8 -17.01 8.71 43.41
N TRP A 9 -16.33 8.78 42.25
CA TRP A 9 -16.28 7.68 41.27
C TRP A 9 -15.85 6.34 41.87
N ASP A 10 -15.17 6.38 43.02
CA ASP A 10 -14.73 5.21 43.79
C ASP A 10 -15.88 4.45 44.48
N ASP A 11 -17.07 5.06 44.61
CA ASP A 11 -18.25 4.45 45.26
C ASP A 11 -19.13 3.66 44.26
N LEU A 12 -18.76 3.63 42.97
CA LEU A 12 -19.52 2.92 41.93
C LEU A 12 -19.29 1.41 41.99
N SER A 13 -20.39 0.64 42.03
CA SER A 13 -20.31 -0.83 41.94
C SER A 13 -19.74 -1.31 40.59
N SER A 14 -19.06 -2.46 40.58
CA SER A 14 -18.48 -3.06 39.37
C SER A 14 -19.50 -3.30 38.27
N ASP A 15 -20.75 -3.59 38.62
CA ASP A 15 -21.84 -3.81 37.66
C ASP A 15 -22.28 -2.52 36.98
N LEU A 16 -22.27 -1.40 37.72
CA LEU A 16 -22.61 -0.10 37.15
C LEU A 16 -21.46 0.42 36.26
N ILE A 17 -20.21 0.17 36.64
CA ILE A 17 -19.03 0.47 35.81
C ILE A 17 -19.08 -0.28 34.48
N LYS A 18 -19.45 -1.57 34.49
CA LYS A 18 -19.63 -2.36 33.25
C LYS A 18 -20.75 -1.83 32.38
N ARG A 19 -21.91 -1.52 32.95
CA ARG A 19 -23.05 -0.96 32.19
C ARG A 19 -22.73 0.39 31.55
N ILE A 20 -21.96 1.24 32.22
CA ILE A 20 -21.48 2.49 31.63
C ILE A 20 -20.51 2.19 30.48
N ALA A 21 -19.57 1.27 30.68
CA ALA A 21 -18.63 0.88 29.64
C ALA A 21 -19.31 0.28 28.41
N ASP A 22 -20.38 -0.51 28.58
CA ASP A 22 -21.17 -1.09 27.47
C ASP A 22 -21.85 -0.02 26.59
N CYS A 23 -22.02 1.20 27.11
CA CYS A 23 -22.54 2.35 26.38
C CYS A 23 -21.46 3.21 25.71
N LEU A 24 -20.17 2.94 25.97
CA LEU A 24 -19.05 3.72 25.46
C LEU A 24 -18.38 3.03 24.27
N PRO A 25 -17.90 3.78 23.27
CA PRO A 25 -17.04 3.23 22.23
C PRO A 25 -15.77 2.59 22.84
N PRO A 26 -15.20 1.55 22.21
CA PRO A 26 -13.98 0.89 22.70
C PRO A 26 -12.82 1.85 22.96
N ALA A 27 -12.68 2.89 22.12
CA ALA A 27 -11.66 3.92 22.28
C ALA A 27 -11.88 4.80 23.53
N GLU A 28 -13.14 5.12 23.89
CA GLU A 28 -13.45 5.86 25.12
C GLU A 28 -13.18 5.00 26.36
N ILE A 29 -13.45 3.69 26.29
CA ILE A 29 -13.12 2.77 27.38
C ILE A 29 -11.60 2.73 27.60
N ALA A 30 -10.84 2.56 26.51
CA ALA A 30 -9.39 2.42 26.52
C ALA A 30 -8.66 3.69 26.97
N CYS A 31 -9.05 4.84 26.42
CA CYS A 31 -8.34 6.11 26.56
C CYS A 31 -8.81 6.95 27.74
N THR A 32 -10.09 6.82 28.13
CA THR A 32 -10.72 7.72 29.11
C THR A 32 -11.16 6.94 30.34
N PHE A 33 -12.07 5.98 30.17
CA PHE A 33 -12.78 5.33 31.27
C PHE A 33 -11.86 4.52 32.18
N ARG A 34 -10.88 3.82 31.58
CA ARG A 34 -9.86 3.07 32.32
C ARG A 34 -9.00 3.95 33.23
N LEU A 35 -8.79 5.21 32.87
CA LEU A 35 -7.92 6.14 33.59
C LEU A 35 -8.63 6.84 34.77
N ILE A 36 -9.93 6.66 34.93
CA ILE A 36 -10.73 7.33 35.96
C ILE A 36 -10.35 6.85 37.37
N ASN A 37 -10.21 5.54 37.59
CA ASN A 37 -9.77 4.98 38.88
C ASN A 37 -9.18 3.56 38.78
N LYS A 38 -8.64 3.07 39.90
CA LYS A 38 -8.02 1.74 39.99
C LYS A 38 -9.01 0.59 39.76
N ALA A 39 -10.29 0.78 40.06
CA ALA A 39 -11.32 -0.24 39.87
C ALA A 39 -11.63 -0.45 38.38
N ALA A 40 -11.81 0.64 37.63
CA ALA A 40 -11.96 0.62 36.17
C ALA A 40 -10.71 0.03 35.48
N ALA A 41 -9.51 0.42 35.92
CA ALA A 41 -8.25 -0.14 35.40
C ALA A 41 -8.13 -1.67 35.57
N LYS A 42 -8.65 -2.22 36.68
CA LYS A 42 -8.68 -3.67 36.92
C LYS A 42 -9.72 -4.40 36.06
N LEU A 43 -10.85 -3.77 35.77
CA LEU A 43 -11.92 -4.37 34.98
C LEU A 43 -11.60 -4.41 33.48
N PHE A 44 -10.74 -3.51 33.00
CA PHE A 44 -10.30 -3.42 31.59
C PHE A 44 -8.76 -3.46 31.48
N PRO A 45 -8.10 -4.61 31.75
CA PRO A 45 -6.65 -4.68 31.90
C PRO A 45 -5.86 -4.62 30.58
N ALA A 46 -6.44 -5.06 29.46
CA ALA A 46 -5.77 -4.96 28.15
C ALA A 46 -5.80 -3.52 27.65
N GLN A 47 -4.68 -3.00 27.12
CA GLN A 47 -4.72 -1.85 26.20
C GLN A 47 -5.20 -2.40 24.85
N PRO A 48 -6.44 -2.14 24.40
CA PRO A 48 -6.75 -2.37 22.99
C PRO A 48 -5.83 -1.45 22.20
N ALA A 49 -5.19 -1.96 21.14
CA ALA A 49 -4.47 -1.11 20.22
C ALA A 49 -5.43 -0.02 19.72
N VAL A 50 -5.14 1.25 20.02
CA VAL A 50 -5.99 2.37 19.60
C VAL A 50 -5.75 2.59 18.11
N HIS A 51 -6.76 2.31 17.30
CA HIS A 51 -6.70 2.55 15.86
C HIS A 51 -6.94 4.03 15.55
N LEU A 52 -5.88 4.76 15.20
CA LEU A 52 -5.97 6.19 14.88
C LEU A 52 -6.82 6.51 13.63
N SER A 53 -7.16 5.51 12.82
CA SER A 53 -8.12 5.63 11.73
C SER A 53 -9.58 5.72 12.20
N GLU A 54 -9.84 5.47 13.48
CA GLU A 54 -11.14 5.61 14.12
C GLU A 54 -11.16 6.81 15.06
N PRO A 55 -12.34 7.37 15.41
CA PRO A 55 -12.43 8.52 16.28
C PRO A 55 -11.84 8.25 17.68
N VAL A 56 -10.70 8.88 17.96
CA VAL A 56 -10.08 8.87 19.30
C VAL A 56 -10.59 10.07 20.10
N PRO A 57 -10.88 9.92 21.41
CA PRO A 57 -11.34 11.02 22.24
C PRO A 57 -10.38 12.22 22.22
N CYS A 58 -10.90 13.42 21.94
CA CYS A 58 -10.06 14.59 21.66
C CYS A 58 -9.14 14.94 22.83
N HIS A 59 -9.64 14.86 24.06
CA HIS A 59 -8.87 15.23 25.25
C HIS A 59 -7.64 14.30 25.44
N PHE A 60 -7.79 13.00 25.20
CA PHE A 60 -6.70 12.04 25.28
C PHE A 60 -5.70 12.26 24.15
N PHE A 61 -6.18 12.45 22.93
CA PHE A 61 -5.34 12.71 21.77
C PHE A 61 -4.51 13.99 21.97
N VAL A 62 -5.14 15.07 22.41
CA VAL A 62 -4.48 16.33 22.78
C VAL A 62 -3.44 16.09 23.87
N TRP A 63 -3.80 15.40 24.96
CA TRP A 63 -2.87 15.12 26.06
C TRP A 63 -1.61 14.38 25.59
N TYR A 64 -1.77 13.37 24.74
CA TYR A 64 -0.66 12.57 24.24
C TYR A 64 0.21 13.34 23.23
N TRP A 65 -0.40 14.01 22.24
CA TRP A 65 0.34 14.63 21.14
C TRP A 65 0.75 16.09 21.39
N SER A 66 0.24 16.74 22.43
CA SER A 66 0.70 18.09 22.84
C SER A 66 2.04 18.08 23.58
N ARG A 67 2.62 16.89 23.81
CA ARG A 67 4.00 16.72 24.33
C ARG A 67 4.90 16.20 23.20
N PRO A 68 5.23 17.04 22.19
CA PRO A 68 5.87 16.58 20.96
C PRO A 68 7.27 16.01 21.18
N GLU A 69 7.98 16.44 22.22
CA GLU A 69 9.35 16.01 22.54
C GLU A 69 9.46 14.52 22.89
N GLU A 70 8.39 13.89 23.40
CA GLU A 70 8.42 12.45 23.72
C GLU A 70 7.68 11.63 22.64
N ALA A 71 6.52 12.12 22.18
CA ALA A 71 5.62 11.34 21.32
C ALA A 71 6.07 11.27 19.84
N LEU A 72 6.75 12.30 19.33
CA LEU A 72 7.16 12.39 17.92
C LEU A 72 8.64 12.14 17.69
N HIS A 73 9.41 12.18 18.77
CA HIS A 73 10.86 12.08 18.75
C HIS A 73 11.36 10.72 18.22
N ASN A 74 10.62 9.65 18.52
CA ASN A 74 10.88 8.31 17.98
C ASN A 74 10.25 8.04 16.62
N LEU A 75 9.41 8.94 16.10
CA LEU A 75 8.72 8.72 14.84
C LEU A 75 9.57 9.17 13.66
N THR A 76 9.67 8.30 12.66
CA THR A 76 10.16 8.65 11.32
C THR A 76 9.21 9.62 10.62
N LEU A 77 9.71 10.33 9.61
CA LEU A 77 8.88 11.18 8.75
C LEU A 77 7.70 10.42 8.14
N LYS A 78 7.92 9.17 7.70
CA LYS A 78 6.87 8.31 7.15
C LYS A 78 5.75 8.07 8.19
N GLN A 79 6.13 7.77 9.43
CA GLN A 79 5.16 7.58 10.51
C GLN A 79 4.43 8.88 10.89
N ARG A 80 5.12 10.03 10.90
CA ARG A 80 4.49 11.35 11.13
C ARG A 80 3.50 11.73 10.03
N ARG A 81 3.81 11.44 8.77
CA ARG A 81 2.84 11.60 7.66
C ARG A 81 1.66 10.66 7.82
N GLN A 82 1.90 9.40 8.20
CA GLN A 82 0.86 8.42 8.45
C GLN A 82 -0.08 8.85 9.61
N LEU A 83 0.44 9.51 10.65
CA LEU A 83 -0.37 10.10 11.72
C LEU A 83 -1.41 11.10 11.16
N LEU A 84 -1.01 11.98 10.25
CA LEU A 84 -1.95 12.92 9.59
C LEU A 84 -2.98 12.18 8.74
N VAL A 85 -2.55 11.18 7.97
CA VAL A 85 -3.43 10.37 7.12
C VAL A 85 -4.47 9.62 7.95
N LEU A 86 -4.05 8.95 9.03
CA LEU A 86 -4.95 8.19 9.90
C LEU A 86 -5.94 9.11 10.64
N THR A 87 -5.46 10.22 11.20
CA THR A 87 -6.32 11.18 11.90
C THR A 87 -7.31 11.86 10.96
N ALA A 88 -6.92 12.18 9.72
CA ALA A 88 -7.83 12.69 8.70
C ALA A 88 -8.90 11.64 8.34
N ARG A 89 -8.52 10.36 8.23
CA ARG A 89 -9.44 9.24 7.99
C ARG A 89 -10.44 9.00 9.12
N SER A 90 -10.10 9.36 10.36
CA SER A 90 -11.02 9.27 11.50
C SER A 90 -12.14 10.32 11.51
N GLY A 91 -11.93 11.42 10.78
CA GLY A 91 -12.87 12.55 10.74
C GLY A 91 -12.84 13.46 11.94
N CYS A 92 -12.04 13.16 12.97
CA CYS A 92 -11.89 14.02 14.14
C CYS A 92 -11.04 15.25 13.80
N LEU A 93 -11.70 16.32 13.35
CA LEU A 93 -11.04 17.57 12.95
C LEU A 93 -10.21 18.20 14.09
N ALA A 94 -10.62 18.04 15.34
CA ALA A 94 -9.86 18.51 16.51
C ALA A 94 -8.51 17.79 16.63
N ASN A 95 -8.51 16.46 16.49
CA ASN A 95 -7.28 15.65 16.52
C ASN A 95 -6.39 15.95 15.32
N LEU A 96 -6.98 16.11 14.13
CA LEU A 96 -6.21 16.45 12.93
C LEU A 96 -5.46 17.78 13.06
N LYS A 97 -6.07 18.79 13.69
CA LYS A 97 -5.40 20.08 13.97
C LYS A 97 -4.18 19.90 14.86
N VAL A 98 -4.35 19.17 15.96
CA VAL A 98 -3.26 18.88 16.92
C VAL A 98 -2.16 18.07 16.25
N ALA A 99 -2.53 17.04 15.47
CA ALA A 99 -1.59 16.21 14.74
C ALA A 99 -0.81 17.03 13.69
N LEU A 100 -1.47 17.96 12.99
CA LEU A 100 -0.84 18.86 12.03
C LEU A 100 0.20 19.75 12.71
N ASP A 101 -0.18 20.41 13.81
CA ASP A 101 0.70 21.29 14.56
C ASP A 101 1.91 20.53 15.14
N ALA A 102 1.69 19.30 15.60
CA ALA A 102 2.72 18.47 16.21
C ALA A 102 3.68 17.87 15.15
N SER A 103 3.15 17.27 14.07
CA SER A 103 3.93 16.49 13.09
C SER A 103 5.01 17.26 12.34
N GLY A 104 4.88 18.59 12.24
CA GLY A 104 5.76 19.45 11.43
C GLY A 104 5.85 19.05 9.95
N CYS A 105 4.86 18.31 9.44
CA CYS A 105 4.78 17.86 8.06
C CYS A 105 3.81 18.75 7.25
N PRO A 106 4.04 18.97 5.95
CA PRO A 106 3.09 19.68 5.10
C PRO A 106 1.83 18.83 4.86
N LEU A 107 0.71 19.51 4.59
CA LEU A 107 -0.50 18.85 4.10
C LEU A 107 -0.26 18.31 2.68
N THR A 108 -0.52 17.02 2.48
CA THR A 108 -0.35 16.33 1.20
C THR A 108 -1.69 15.88 0.64
N GLU A 109 -1.71 15.53 -0.65
CA GLU A 109 -2.89 14.96 -1.32
C GLU A 109 -3.41 13.70 -0.59
N GLU A 110 -2.52 12.90 -0.02
CA GLU A 110 -2.87 11.69 0.74
C GLU A 110 -3.71 11.99 1.97
N VAL A 111 -3.45 13.09 2.69
CA VAL A 111 -4.24 13.50 3.86
C VAL A 111 -5.67 13.88 3.44
N PHE A 112 -5.80 14.58 2.31
CA PHE A 112 -7.10 14.92 1.74
C PHE A 112 -7.86 13.67 1.28
N ASP A 113 -7.19 12.79 0.54
CA ASP A 113 -7.77 11.55 0.03
C ASP A 113 -8.22 10.65 1.19
N ALA A 114 -7.48 10.61 2.30
CA ALA A 114 -7.85 9.87 3.50
C ALA A 114 -9.13 10.40 4.18
N ALA A 115 -9.29 11.72 4.29
CA ALA A 115 -10.53 12.33 4.77
C ALA A 115 -11.71 12.02 3.83
N ALA A 116 -11.47 12.00 2.52
CA ALA A 116 -12.46 11.65 1.51
C ALA A 116 -12.88 10.17 1.60
N VAL A 117 -11.92 9.26 1.83
CA VAL A 117 -12.17 7.83 2.09
C VAL A 117 -13.04 7.64 3.34
N GLY A 118 -12.82 8.40 4.41
CA GLY A 118 -13.68 8.35 5.61
C GLY A 118 -15.04 9.05 5.45
N GLY A 119 -15.27 9.71 4.30
CA GLY A 119 -16.52 10.41 4.04
C GLY A 119 -16.68 11.71 4.84
N HIS A 120 -15.60 12.24 5.40
CA HIS A 120 -15.65 13.38 6.32
C HIS A 120 -15.67 14.70 5.57
N LEU A 121 -16.82 15.04 4.98
CA LEU A 121 -17.03 16.23 4.17
C LEU A 121 -16.51 17.52 4.82
N HIS A 122 -16.80 17.72 6.11
CA HIS A 122 -16.33 18.91 6.85
C HIS A 122 -14.80 18.96 6.98
N THR A 123 -14.15 17.82 7.18
CA THR A 123 -12.68 17.73 7.21
C THR A 123 -12.10 18.04 5.84
N CYS A 124 -12.69 17.51 4.75
CA CYS A 124 -12.29 17.86 3.39
C CYS A 124 -12.45 19.36 3.09
N GLN A 125 -13.56 19.97 3.51
CA GLN A 125 -13.79 21.42 3.36
C GLN A 125 -12.73 22.23 4.10
N TRP A 126 -12.41 21.84 5.35
CA TRP A 126 -11.39 22.50 6.15
C TRP A 126 -9.99 22.36 5.53
N LEU A 127 -9.63 21.17 5.04
CA LEU A 127 -8.37 20.94 4.35
C LEU A 127 -8.24 21.79 3.08
N LEU A 128 -9.30 21.86 2.27
CA LEU A 128 -9.33 22.70 1.07
C LEU A 128 -9.15 24.19 1.39
N ALA A 129 -9.78 24.66 2.48
CA ALA A 129 -9.64 26.04 2.94
C ALA A 129 -8.20 26.40 3.40
N ARG A 130 -7.39 25.39 3.77
CA ARG A 130 -5.95 25.57 4.06
C ARG A 130 -5.04 25.33 2.86
N PHE A 131 -5.60 25.33 1.65
CA PHE A 131 -4.85 25.05 0.41
C PHE A 131 -4.18 23.68 0.40
N CYS A 132 -4.71 22.70 1.14
CA CYS A 132 -4.28 21.31 1.00
C CYS A 132 -4.45 20.91 -0.48
N PRO A 133 -3.40 20.41 -1.13
CA PRO A 133 -3.52 19.94 -2.50
C PRO A 133 -4.53 18.79 -2.50
N ARG A 134 -5.45 18.84 -3.46
CA ARG A 134 -6.47 17.80 -3.63
C ARG A 134 -5.93 16.76 -4.58
N GLY A 135 -5.88 15.51 -4.11
CA GLY A 135 -5.51 14.38 -4.95
C GLY A 135 -6.43 14.22 -6.14
N ARG A 136 -5.87 13.74 -7.26
CA ARG A 136 -6.67 13.31 -8.42
C ARG A 136 -7.58 12.12 -8.07
N THR A 137 -7.30 11.42 -6.97
CA THR A 137 -8.01 10.21 -6.57
C THR A 137 -9.08 10.43 -5.50
N ALA A 138 -9.20 11.63 -4.92
CA ALA A 138 -10.16 11.95 -3.86
C ALA A 138 -11.60 11.49 -4.15
N VAL A 139 -12.09 11.75 -5.37
CA VAL A 139 -13.43 11.37 -5.82
C VAL A 139 -13.58 9.85 -5.85
N SER A 140 -12.62 9.15 -6.45
CA SER A 140 -12.58 7.69 -6.51
C SER A 140 -12.50 7.08 -5.11
N ALA A 141 -11.71 7.69 -4.22
CA ALA A 141 -11.49 7.19 -2.87
C ALA A 141 -12.78 7.30 -2.01
N ALA A 142 -13.48 8.43 -2.07
CA ALA A 142 -14.79 8.60 -1.43
C ALA A 142 -15.88 7.70 -2.04
N ALA A 143 -15.85 7.52 -3.36
CA ALA A 143 -16.80 6.66 -4.07
C ALA A 143 -16.61 5.18 -3.72
N ARG A 144 -15.35 4.72 -3.62
CA ARG A 144 -14.99 3.35 -3.19
C ARG A 144 -15.51 3.04 -1.79
N ALA A 145 -15.51 4.04 -0.90
CA ALA A 145 -16.00 3.92 0.47
C ALA A 145 -17.53 4.13 0.61
N GLY A 146 -18.24 4.51 -0.47
CA GLY A 146 -19.70 4.63 -0.44
C GLY A 146 -20.25 5.97 0.08
N HIS A 147 -19.44 7.03 0.16
CA HIS A 147 -19.84 8.31 0.75
C HIS A 147 -20.43 9.31 -0.28
N LEU A 148 -21.71 9.16 -0.60
CA LEU A 148 -22.41 9.97 -1.63
C LEU A 148 -22.30 11.49 -1.42
N PRO A 149 -22.55 12.06 -0.21
CA PRO A 149 -22.49 13.52 -0.03
C PRO A 149 -21.10 14.11 -0.34
N THR A 150 -20.05 13.39 0.08
CA THR A 150 -18.65 13.79 -0.17
C THR A 150 -18.32 13.71 -1.65
N VAL A 151 -18.77 12.66 -2.35
CA VAL A 151 -18.59 12.54 -3.81
C VAL A 151 -19.28 13.69 -4.55
N LEU A 152 -20.56 13.96 -4.26
CA LEU A 152 -21.30 15.04 -4.92
C LEU A 152 -20.65 16.41 -4.67
N TRP A 153 -20.23 16.67 -3.45
CA TRP A 153 -19.51 17.91 -3.12
C TRP A 153 -18.19 18.03 -3.89
N LEU A 154 -17.40 16.95 -3.99
CA LEU A 154 -16.14 16.96 -4.76
C LEU A 154 -16.38 17.18 -6.25
N LEU A 155 -17.42 16.58 -6.83
CA LEU A 155 -17.78 16.79 -8.24
C LEU A 155 -18.22 18.24 -8.51
N GLN A 156 -18.86 18.90 -7.54
CA GLN A 156 -19.20 20.32 -7.63
C GLN A 156 -17.96 21.22 -7.60
N GLN A 157 -16.88 20.82 -6.92
CA GLN A 157 -15.63 21.60 -6.88
C GLN A 157 -14.90 21.63 -8.24
N GLU A 158 -15.21 20.70 -9.16
CA GLU A 158 -14.62 20.69 -10.50
C GLU A 158 -15.19 21.83 -11.36
N ARG A 159 -14.40 22.87 -11.57
CA ARG A 159 -14.79 24.06 -12.36
C ARG A 159 -14.81 23.79 -13.86
N HIS A 160 -13.90 22.96 -14.36
CA HIS A 160 -13.78 22.69 -15.79
C HIS A 160 -14.68 21.51 -16.20
N PRO A 161 -15.53 21.63 -17.24
CA PRO A 161 -16.46 20.57 -17.64
C PRO A 161 -15.80 19.24 -17.97
N SER A 162 -14.60 19.25 -18.58
CA SER A 162 -13.87 18.01 -18.89
C SER A 162 -13.39 17.29 -17.63
N HIS A 163 -12.87 18.02 -16.64
CA HIS A 163 -12.41 17.44 -15.39
C HIS A 163 -13.58 16.88 -14.59
N ARG A 164 -14.72 17.59 -14.59
CA ARG A 164 -15.95 17.11 -13.98
C ARG A 164 -16.41 15.80 -14.61
N ARG A 165 -16.38 15.69 -15.93
CA ARG A 165 -16.71 14.43 -16.63
C ARG A 165 -15.76 13.31 -16.18
N VAL A 166 -14.44 13.51 -16.26
CA VAL A 166 -13.47 12.50 -15.84
C VAL A 166 -13.71 12.06 -14.38
N ALA A 167 -13.98 13.01 -13.49
CA ALA A 167 -14.29 12.72 -12.09
C ALA A 167 -15.61 11.94 -11.92
N GLN A 168 -16.64 12.22 -12.72
CA GLN A 168 -17.89 11.44 -12.73
C GLN A 168 -17.65 9.99 -13.18
N HIS A 169 -16.83 9.78 -14.23
CA HIS A 169 -16.48 8.44 -14.71
C HIS A 169 -15.70 7.68 -13.62
N ALA A 170 -14.73 8.36 -12.99
CA ALA A 170 -13.93 7.79 -11.90
C ALA A 170 -14.78 7.46 -10.66
N ALA A 171 -15.79 8.28 -10.32
CA ALA A 171 -16.73 8.01 -9.24
C ALA A 171 -17.53 6.72 -9.52
N TRP A 172 -18.09 6.60 -10.72
CA TRP A 172 -18.84 5.42 -11.14
C TRP A 172 -17.97 4.15 -11.12
N ALA A 173 -16.78 4.20 -11.72
CA ALA A 173 -15.82 3.11 -11.74
C ALA A 173 -15.46 2.64 -10.32
N ALA A 174 -15.08 3.57 -9.44
CA ALA A 174 -14.65 3.22 -8.09
C ALA A 174 -15.80 2.72 -7.20
N ALA A 175 -16.99 3.29 -7.33
CA ALA A 175 -18.19 2.85 -6.61
C ALA A 175 -18.58 1.42 -7.00
N ALA A 176 -18.62 1.17 -8.32
CA ALA A 176 -19.05 -0.10 -8.87
C ALA A 176 -18.01 -1.20 -8.57
N GLY A 177 -16.72 -0.90 -8.71
CA GLY A 177 -15.64 -1.84 -8.39
C GLY A 177 -15.45 -2.16 -6.91
N ALA A 178 -16.09 -1.41 -6.00
CA ALA A 178 -16.16 -1.73 -4.57
C ALA A 178 -17.55 -2.21 -4.12
N GLY A 179 -18.49 -2.41 -5.06
CA GLY A 179 -19.79 -3.00 -4.74
C GLY A 179 -20.74 -2.04 -4.02
N GLN A 180 -20.49 -0.73 -4.09
CA GLN A 180 -21.24 0.30 -3.38
C GLN A 180 -22.58 0.60 -4.08
N ARG A 181 -23.52 -0.36 -4.02
CA ARG A 181 -24.83 -0.28 -4.70
C ARG A 181 -25.62 0.98 -4.34
N ALA A 182 -25.65 1.35 -3.06
CA ALA A 182 -26.37 2.55 -2.60
C ALA A 182 -25.80 3.83 -3.22
N LEU A 183 -24.47 3.92 -3.35
CA LEU A 183 -23.83 5.08 -3.97
C LEU A 183 -24.11 5.11 -5.48
N CYS A 184 -24.01 3.98 -6.19
CA CYS A 184 -24.38 3.91 -7.61
C CYS A 184 -25.83 4.32 -7.87
N GLN A 185 -26.76 3.90 -7.01
CA GLN A 185 -28.17 4.33 -7.08
C GLN A 185 -28.32 5.84 -6.83
N GLY A 186 -27.58 6.38 -5.85
CA GLY A 186 -27.53 7.82 -5.58
C GLY A 186 -26.99 8.64 -6.76
N LEU A 187 -25.89 8.20 -7.38
CA LEU A 187 -25.34 8.85 -8.57
C LEU A 187 -26.34 8.85 -9.74
N ALA A 188 -27.06 7.74 -9.95
CA ALA A 188 -28.10 7.63 -10.96
C ALA A 188 -29.29 8.57 -10.67
N ALA A 189 -29.70 8.69 -9.41
CA ALA A 189 -30.78 9.59 -8.99
C ALA A 189 -30.42 11.08 -9.21
N GLU A 190 -29.15 11.44 -9.02
CA GLU A 190 -28.61 12.77 -9.30
C GLU A 190 -28.39 13.05 -10.80
N GLY A 191 -28.78 12.12 -11.68
CA GLY A 191 -28.65 12.27 -13.13
C GLY A 191 -27.21 12.25 -13.65
N ILE A 192 -26.27 11.69 -12.88
CA ILE A 192 -24.89 11.53 -13.32
C ILE A 192 -24.84 10.35 -14.29
N ASN A 193 -24.51 10.64 -15.55
CA ASN A 193 -24.50 9.65 -16.62
C ASN A 193 -23.67 8.41 -16.27
N PHE A 194 -24.26 7.25 -16.51
CA PHE A 194 -23.63 5.95 -16.40
C PHE A 194 -22.53 5.77 -17.46
N ASP A 195 -21.45 5.09 -17.06
CA ASP A 195 -20.28 4.81 -17.90
C ASP A 195 -19.91 3.32 -17.87
N TRP A 196 -19.46 2.79 -19.01
CA TRP A 196 -19.05 1.39 -19.16
C TRP A 196 -17.82 1.04 -18.31
N SER A 197 -16.99 2.02 -17.95
CA SER A 197 -15.89 1.81 -16.99
C SER A 197 -16.39 1.32 -15.62
N ALA A 198 -17.63 1.64 -15.26
CA ALA A 198 -18.31 1.13 -14.07
C ALA A 198 -18.56 -0.37 -14.15
N LEU A 199 -19.02 -0.87 -15.30
CA LEU A 199 -19.22 -2.31 -15.53
C LEU A 199 -17.91 -3.07 -15.48
N ILE A 200 -16.86 -2.56 -16.12
CA ILE A 200 -15.52 -3.16 -16.11
C ILE A 200 -15.02 -3.25 -14.67
N SER A 201 -15.11 -2.15 -13.92
CA SER A 201 -14.66 -2.13 -12.52
C SER A 201 -15.49 -3.05 -11.62
N CYS A 202 -16.82 -3.06 -11.80
CA CYS A 202 -17.74 -3.96 -11.09
C CYS A 202 -17.44 -5.43 -11.34
N ALA A 203 -17.23 -5.79 -12.60
CA ALA A 203 -16.87 -7.14 -13.02
C ALA A 203 -15.55 -7.57 -12.39
N ARG A 204 -14.53 -6.69 -12.43
CA ARG A 204 -13.22 -6.95 -11.83
C ARG A 204 -13.28 -7.09 -10.30
N GLY A 205 -14.15 -6.33 -9.64
CA GLY A 205 -14.43 -6.43 -8.20
C GLY A 205 -15.28 -7.65 -7.81
N GLY A 206 -15.83 -8.40 -8.78
CA GLY A 206 -16.61 -9.61 -8.53
C GLY A 206 -18.00 -9.36 -7.94
N HIS A 207 -18.55 -8.16 -8.07
CA HIS A 207 -19.83 -7.80 -7.45
C HIS A 207 -21.02 -8.20 -8.33
N GLN A 208 -21.30 -9.51 -8.43
CA GLN A 208 -22.31 -10.07 -9.35
C GLN A 208 -23.69 -9.40 -9.24
N ALA A 209 -24.24 -9.23 -8.03
CA ALA A 209 -25.58 -8.64 -7.88
C ALA A 209 -25.64 -7.15 -8.29
N LEU A 210 -24.53 -6.42 -8.16
CA LEU A 210 -24.44 -5.05 -8.67
C LEU A 210 -24.24 -5.05 -10.18
N PHE A 211 -23.44 -5.99 -10.70
CA PHE A 211 -23.21 -6.17 -12.13
C PHE A 211 -24.53 -6.44 -12.88
N ASP A 212 -25.32 -7.40 -12.41
CA ASP A 212 -26.63 -7.73 -12.99
C ASP A 212 -27.56 -6.49 -12.96
N TRP A 213 -27.59 -5.73 -11.85
CA TRP A 213 -28.35 -4.48 -11.76
C TRP A 213 -27.86 -3.38 -12.72
N LEU A 214 -26.55 -3.26 -12.93
CA LEU A 214 -26.00 -2.30 -13.88
C LEU A 214 -26.32 -2.69 -15.33
N LEU A 215 -26.58 -3.98 -15.61
CA LEU A 215 -27.00 -4.46 -16.92
C LEU A 215 -28.50 -4.22 -17.20
N GLU A 216 -29.33 -4.04 -16.17
CA GLU A 216 -30.77 -3.81 -16.31
C GLU A 216 -31.08 -2.42 -16.91
N PRO A 217 -32.19 -2.25 -17.65
CA PRO A 217 -32.70 -0.94 -18.03
C PRO A 217 -33.24 -0.17 -16.80
N PRO A 218 -33.06 1.16 -16.68
CA PRO A 218 -32.59 2.12 -17.69
C PRO A 218 -31.07 2.39 -17.71
N GLN A 219 -30.25 1.68 -16.94
CA GLN A 219 -28.82 2.02 -16.73
C GLN A 219 -28.01 1.89 -18.02
N ILE A 220 -28.18 0.79 -18.78
CA ILE A 220 -27.61 0.61 -20.13
C ILE A 220 -28.42 1.34 -21.20
N ARG A 221 -29.66 1.75 -20.90
CA ARG A 221 -30.56 2.43 -21.84
C ARG A 221 -31.04 3.80 -21.34
N PRO A 222 -30.22 4.85 -21.39
CA PRO A 222 -30.73 6.21 -21.32
C PRO A 222 -30.91 6.75 -22.74
N LYS A 223 -32.15 6.91 -23.23
CA LYS A 223 -32.55 7.74 -24.39
C LYS A 223 -31.41 8.08 -25.38
N VAL A 224 -30.86 7.06 -26.05
CA VAL A 224 -29.92 7.27 -27.15
C VAL A 224 -30.77 7.46 -28.40
N PRO A 225 -30.82 8.65 -29.03
CA PRO A 225 -31.35 8.73 -30.38
C PRO A 225 -30.48 7.81 -31.24
N GLU A 226 -31.10 6.85 -31.93
CA GLU A 226 -30.40 5.96 -32.85
C GLU A 226 -29.51 6.77 -33.82
N PRO A 227 -28.26 6.37 -34.08
CA PRO A 227 -27.49 5.25 -33.53
C PRO A 227 -26.64 5.66 -32.31
N PRO A 228 -26.16 4.70 -31.48
CA PRO A 228 -25.26 5.00 -30.38
C PRO A 228 -24.02 5.74 -30.87
N PRO A 229 -23.56 6.79 -30.18
CA PRO A 229 -22.29 7.41 -30.51
C PRO A 229 -21.21 6.34 -30.32
N THR A 230 -20.73 5.81 -31.44
CA THR A 230 -19.68 4.81 -31.64
C THR A 230 -18.30 5.24 -31.14
N ARG A 231 -18.24 6.18 -30.19
CA ARG A 231 -17.01 6.75 -29.62
C ARG A 231 -16.84 6.52 -28.12
N LEU A 232 -17.82 5.95 -27.41
CA LEU A 232 -17.69 5.65 -25.97
C LEU A 232 -17.37 4.16 -25.69
N PHE A 233 -17.60 3.27 -26.65
CA PHE A 233 -17.26 1.85 -26.54
C PHE A 233 -16.20 1.51 -27.58
N ALA A 234 -14.93 1.56 -27.18
CA ALA A 234 -13.81 1.30 -28.08
C ALA A 234 -13.60 -0.21 -28.33
N SER A 235 -13.89 -1.06 -27.34
CA SER A 235 -13.71 -2.52 -27.43
C SER A 235 -14.42 -3.27 -26.29
N PRO A 236 -15.04 -4.46 -26.53
CA PRO A 236 -15.59 -5.32 -25.49
C PRO A 236 -14.52 -6.07 -24.67
N VAL A 237 -13.28 -6.12 -25.17
CA VAL A 237 -12.18 -6.92 -24.60
C VAL A 237 -11.93 -6.62 -23.12
N PRO A 238 -11.82 -5.35 -22.67
CA PRO A 238 -11.54 -5.05 -21.26
C PRO A 238 -12.66 -5.50 -20.31
N LEU A 239 -13.91 -5.54 -20.79
CA LEU A 239 -15.06 -5.98 -20.01
C LEU A 239 -15.09 -7.50 -19.86
N LEU A 240 -14.78 -8.25 -20.93
CA LEU A 240 -14.65 -9.70 -20.89
C LEU A 240 -13.48 -10.12 -20.00
N ALA A 241 -12.33 -9.44 -20.11
CA ALA A 241 -11.16 -9.66 -19.27
C ALA A 241 -11.46 -9.42 -17.78
N ALA A 242 -12.13 -8.30 -17.47
CA ALA A 242 -12.55 -8.00 -16.09
C ALA A 242 -13.58 -9.02 -15.55
N ALA A 243 -14.51 -9.49 -16.38
CA ALA A 243 -15.47 -10.52 -16.01
C ALA A 243 -14.81 -11.88 -15.78
N ALA A 244 -13.85 -12.26 -16.63
CA ALA A 244 -13.07 -13.47 -16.46
C ALA A 244 -12.27 -13.46 -15.15
N HIS A 245 -11.76 -12.29 -14.76
CA HIS A 245 -11.12 -12.09 -13.46
C HIS A 245 -12.10 -12.25 -12.30
N GLY A 246 -13.11 -11.38 -12.15
CA GLY A 246 -13.84 -11.26 -10.90
C GLY A 246 -15.19 -11.98 -10.82
N LEU A 247 -15.85 -12.29 -11.95
CA LEU A 247 -17.20 -12.88 -11.98
C LEU A 247 -17.13 -14.39 -12.21
N GLY A 248 -18.14 -15.14 -11.73
CA GLY A 248 -18.23 -16.58 -12.01
C GLY A 248 -18.49 -16.89 -13.50
N LEU A 249 -18.20 -18.13 -13.91
CA LEU A 249 -18.32 -18.64 -15.28
C LEU A 249 -19.72 -18.38 -15.86
N ALA A 250 -20.77 -18.63 -15.08
CA ALA A 250 -22.14 -18.40 -15.54
C ALA A 250 -22.42 -16.93 -15.89
N ALA A 251 -21.83 -15.99 -15.15
CA ALA A 251 -21.95 -14.56 -15.45
C ALA A 251 -21.11 -14.16 -16.68
N LEU A 252 -19.90 -14.73 -16.82
CA LEU A 252 -19.05 -14.54 -18.00
C LEU A 252 -19.74 -15.04 -19.28
N GLN A 253 -20.34 -16.23 -19.25
CA GLN A 253 -21.10 -16.81 -20.36
C GLN A 253 -22.32 -15.95 -20.73
N ARG A 254 -23.08 -15.47 -19.72
CA ARG A 254 -24.21 -14.55 -19.96
C ARG A 254 -23.75 -13.25 -20.60
N LEU A 255 -22.65 -12.66 -20.11
CA LEU A 255 -22.08 -11.45 -20.69
C LEU A 255 -21.63 -11.67 -22.13
N HIS A 256 -20.94 -12.77 -22.41
CA HIS A 256 -20.50 -13.12 -23.76
C HIS A 256 -21.69 -13.26 -24.72
N ALA A 257 -22.73 -14.00 -24.32
CA ALA A 257 -23.97 -14.12 -25.10
C ALA A 257 -24.67 -12.77 -25.30
N PHE A 258 -24.69 -11.92 -24.27
CA PHE A 258 -25.24 -10.57 -24.35
C PHE A 258 -24.47 -9.69 -25.35
N LEU A 259 -23.14 -9.72 -25.33
CA LEU A 259 -22.31 -8.95 -26.28
C LEU A 259 -22.47 -9.44 -27.73
N HIS A 260 -22.67 -10.74 -27.94
CA HIS A 260 -23.08 -11.28 -29.25
C HIS A 260 -24.46 -10.77 -29.68
N SER A 261 -25.44 -10.73 -28.77
CA SER A 261 -26.78 -10.20 -29.07
C SER A 261 -26.76 -8.73 -29.50
N LEU A 262 -25.80 -7.96 -28.96
CA LEU A 262 -25.56 -6.56 -29.33
C LEU A 262 -24.69 -6.38 -30.59
N ARG A 263 -24.24 -7.48 -31.22
CA ARG A 263 -23.31 -7.48 -32.37
C ARG A 263 -21.99 -6.74 -32.09
N LEU A 264 -21.57 -6.69 -30.82
CA LEU A 264 -20.29 -6.10 -30.41
C LEU A 264 -19.12 -7.08 -30.55
N LEU A 265 -19.41 -8.38 -30.57
CA LEU A 265 -18.48 -9.45 -30.89
C LEU A 265 -18.79 -9.98 -32.30
N ARG A 266 -17.76 -10.16 -33.12
CA ARG A 266 -17.90 -10.88 -34.41
C ARG A 266 -17.97 -12.37 -34.09
N ALA A 267 -18.82 -13.10 -34.81
CA ALA A 267 -18.96 -14.55 -34.63
C ALA A 267 -17.65 -15.32 -34.89
N ASP A 268 -16.77 -14.77 -35.73
CA ASP A 268 -15.54 -15.44 -36.20
C ASP A 268 -14.24 -14.78 -35.69
N ALA A 269 -14.29 -13.99 -34.61
CA ALA A 269 -13.10 -13.29 -34.08
C ALA A 269 -12.83 -13.69 -32.60
N PRO A 270 -12.12 -14.80 -32.35
CA PRO A 270 -11.76 -15.24 -31.00
C PRO A 270 -10.80 -14.28 -30.28
N GLU A 271 -10.10 -13.42 -31.04
CA GLU A 271 -9.17 -12.39 -30.53
C GLU A 271 -9.77 -11.51 -29.43
N ALA A 272 -11.09 -11.35 -29.41
CA ALA A 272 -11.77 -10.57 -28.37
C ALA A 272 -11.75 -11.24 -26.97
N LEU A 273 -11.41 -12.53 -26.90
CA LEU A 273 -11.32 -13.33 -25.68
C LEU A 273 -9.88 -13.61 -25.23
N ASP A 274 -8.88 -13.28 -26.04
CA ASP A 274 -7.46 -13.59 -25.76
C ASP A 274 -7.02 -12.97 -24.43
N GLY A 275 -7.27 -11.67 -24.25
CA GLY A 275 -6.98 -10.98 -22.98
C GLY A 275 -7.83 -11.42 -21.78
N ALA A 276 -8.88 -12.23 -21.99
CA ALA A 276 -9.64 -12.83 -20.90
C ALA A 276 -8.98 -14.10 -20.36
N LEU A 277 -8.13 -14.77 -21.13
CA LEU A 277 -7.49 -16.02 -20.72
C LEU A 277 -6.46 -15.81 -19.60
N ALA A 278 -5.60 -14.81 -19.74
CA ALA A 278 -4.62 -14.45 -18.70
C ALA A 278 -5.31 -13.98 -17.40
N GLU A 279 -6.39 -13.22 -17.52
CA GLU A 279 -7.21 -12.77 -16.38
C GLU A 279 -7.99 -13.90 -15.70
N ALA A 280 -8.43 -14.91 -16.47
CA ALA A 280 -9.05 -16.12 -15.94
C ALA A 280 -8.05 -16.98 -15.17
N LEU A 281 -6.82 -17.15 -15.69
CA LEU A 281 -5.73 -17.83 -14.99
C LEU A 281 -5.40 -17.15 -13.66
N ALA A 282 -5.41 -15.81 -13.62
CA ALA A 282 -5.19 -15.03 -12.41
C ALA A 282 -6.47 -14.77 -11.58
N SER A 283 -7.58 -15.44 -11.89
CA SER A 283 -8.87 -15.19 -11.24
C SER A 283 -8.88 -15.66 -9.77
N PRO A 284 -9.36 -14.84 -8.82
CA PRO A 284 -9.50 -15.23 -7.42
C PRO A 284 -10.63 -16.24 -7.17
N THR A 285 -11.55 -16.42 -8.12
CA THR A 285 -12.73 -17.28 -7.93
C THR A 285 -12.36 -18.77 -8.05
N PRO A 286 -13.09 -19.67 -7.34
CA PRO A 286 -12.76 -21.10 -7.32
C PRO A 286 -13.00 -21.81 -8.66
N ASP A 287 -13.83 -21.25 -9.53
CA ASP A 287 -14.18 -21.78 -10.85
C ASP A 287 -13.20 -21.37 -11.96
N TRP A 288 -12.02 -20.87 -11.62
CA TRP A 288 -11.00 -20.43 -12.58
C TRP A 288 -10.67 -21.50 -13.64
N ARG A 289 -10.56 -22.78 -13.25
CA ARG A 289 -10.31 -23.91 -14.19
C ARG A 289 -11.42 -24.02 -15.23
N ALA A 290 -12.67 -23.93 -14.79
CA ALA A 290 -13.83 -24.01 -15.67
C ALA A 290 -13.91 -22.80 -16.62
N LYS A 291 -13.51 -21.60 -16.17
CA LYS A 291 -13.40 -20.42 -17.04
C LYS A 291 -12.34 -20.59 -18.11
N VAL A 292 -11.16 -21.04 -17.69
CA VAL A 292 -10.02 -21.26 -18.57
C VAL A 292 -10.36 -22.31 -19.63
N GLN A 293 -10.94 -23.45 -19.24
CA GLN A 293 -11.39 -24.48 -20.17
C GLN A 293 -12.42 -23.93 -21.15
N TRP A 294 -13.44 -23.23 -20.66
CA TRP A 294 -14.48 -22.64 -21.51
C TRP A 294 -13.90 -21.63 -22.50
N LEU A 295 -13.00 -20.74 -22.08
CA LEU A 295 -12.33 -19.77 -22.96
C LEU A 295 -11.52 -20.46 -24.06
N ARG A 296 -10.83 -21.56 -23.74
CA ARG A 296 -10.09 -22.37 -24.72
C ARG A 296 -11.02 -23.05 -25.73
N GLU A 297 -12.17 -23.55 -25.27
CA GLU A 297 -13.22 -24.09 -26.16
C GLU A 297 -13.80 -23.02 -27.10
N GLN A 298 -13.83 -21.74 -26.68
CA GLN A 298 -14.20 -20.62 -27.55
C GLN A 298 -13.08 -20.17 -28.51
N GLY A 299 -11.91 -20.82 -28.47
CA GLY A 299 -10.77 -20.53 -29.35
C GLY A 299 -9.83 -19.43 -28.85
N ALA A 300 -9.92 -19.01 -27.58
CA ALA A 300 -9.03 -17.99 -27.03
C ALA A 300 -7.57 -18.48 -26.97
N VAL A 301 -6.65 -17.61 -27.39
CA VAL A 301 -5.20 -17.83 -27.35
C VAL A 301 -4.58 -16.90 -26.32
N LEU A 302 -3.51 -17.35 -25.67
CA LEU A 302 -2.77 -16.51 -24.74
C LEU A 302 -1.88 -15.55 -25.52
N ASP A 303 -2.14 -14.25 -25.41
CA ASP A 303 -1.23 -13.21 -25.90
C ASP A 303 -0.10 -12.99 -24.88
N PRO A 304 1.18 -13.11 -25.27
CA PRO A 304 2.31 -12.77 -24.40
C PRO A 304 2.25 -11.35 -23.81
N ASP A 305 1.73 -10.38 -24.55
CA ASP A 305 1.66 -8.98 -24.11
C ASP A 305 0.69 -8.78 -22.93
N ASP A 306 -0.26 -9.71 -22.76
CA ASP A 306 -1.18 -9.71 -21.64
C ASP A 306 -0.53 -10.22 -20.34
N VAL A 307 0.59 -10.95 -20.40
CA VAL A 307 1.32 -11.48 -19.22
C VAL A 307 2.12 -10.37 -18.53
N THR A 308 1.39 -9.47 -17.89
CA THR A 308 1.95 -8.34 -17.16
C THR A 308 2.45 -8.74 -15.77
N GLN A 309 3.31 -7.91 -15.18
CA GLN A 309 3.76 -8.04 -13.78
C GLN A 309 2.59 -8.13 -12.78
N ASP A 310 1.44 -7.51 -13.06
CA ASP A 310 0.28 -7.60 -12.18
C ASP A 310 -0.37 -8.98 -12.23
N ILE A 311 -0.42 -9.61 -13.41
CA ILE A 311 -0.92 -10.97 -13.59
C ILE A 311 0.01 -11.98 -12.90
N THR A 312 1.33 -11.90 -13.11
CA THR A 312 2.30 -12.79 -12.45
C THR A 312 2.20 -12.70 -10.93
N LYS A 313 2.12 -11.49 -10.40
CA LYS A 313 1.95 -11.26 -8.96
C LYS A 313 0.65 -11.89 -8.44
N ARG A 314 -0.47 -11.72 -9.16
CA ARG A 314 -1.76 -12.32 -8.78
C ARG A 314 -1.74 -13.84 -8.83
N LEU A 315 -1.10 -14.45 -9.83
CA LEU A 315 -0.94 -15.90 -9.93
C LEU A 315 -0.22 -16.47 -8.71
N VAL A 316 0.92 -15.88 -8.36
CA VAL A 316 1.76 -16.31 -7.23
C VAL A 316 1.08 -16.12 -5.87
N THR A 317 0.29 -15.06 -5.71
CA THR A 317 -0.35 -14.70 -4.43
C THR A 317 -1.81 -15.18 -4.30
N SER A 318 -2.36 -15.81 -5.35
CA SER A 318 -3.74 -16.29 -5.36
C SER A 318 -4.02 -17.25 -4.19
N GLY A 319 -5.17 -17.13 -3.53
CA GLY A 319 -5.53 -17.98 -2.37
C GLY A 319 -5.09 -17.46 -0.99
N GLN A 320 -4.03 -16.65 -0.87
CA GLN A 320 -3.55 -16.15 0.44
C GLN A 320 -4.62 -15.35 1.23
N GLN A 321 -5.56 -14.68 0.55
CA GLN A 321 -6.65 -13.94 1.20
C GLN A 321 -7.67 -14.84 1.91
N ARG A 322 -7.83 -16.11 1.51
CA ARG A 322 -8.76 -17.06 2.15
C ARG A 322 -8.26 -17.51 3.54
N GLN A 323 -6.94 -17.60 3.70
CA GLN A 323 -6.29 -18.15 4.89
C GLN A 323 -6.39 -17.23 6.12
N GLN A 324 -6.51 -15.92 5.95
CA GLN A 324 -6.66 -14.99 7.10
C GLN A 324 -7.99 -15.18 7.86
N GLN A 325 -8.99 -15.85 7.28
CA GLN A 325 -10.33 -15.98 7.87
C GLN A 325 -10.57 -17.32 8.61
N GLN A 326 -9.72 -18.34 8.47
CA GLN A 326 -9.98 -19.68 9.01
C GLN A 326 -8.77 -20.27 9.75
N HIS A 327 -8.72 -20.07 11.07
CA HIS A 327 -7.57 -20.48 11.92
C HIS A 327 -7.53 -21.98 12.29
N GLN A 328 -8.48 -22.82 11.87
CA GLN A 328 -8.60 -24.21 12.37
C GLN A 328 -8.36 -25.34 11.35
N GLN A 329 -8.16 -25.06 10.05
CA GLN A 329 -7.92 -26.08 9.00
C GLN A 329 -6.72 -25.75 8.10
N GLN A 330 -5.65 -25.19 8.67
CA GLN A 330 -4.61 -24.49 7.90
C GLN A 330 -3.72 -25.38 7.04
N HIS A 331 -3.34 -26.60 7.48
CA HIS A 331 -2.34 -27.39 6.73
C HIS A 331 -2.85 -27.99 5.41
N GLN A 332 -4.03 -28.62 5.39
CA GLN A 332 -4.58 -29.20 4.16
C GLN A 332 -4.94 -28.10 3.15
N GLN A 333 -5.54 -27.00 3.63
CA GLN A 333 -5.94 -25.88 2.79
C GLN A 333 -4.73 -25.13 2.20
N GLN A 334 -3.62 -25.05 2.94
CA GLN A 334 -2.39 -24.46 2.43
C GLN A 334 -1.75 -25.30 1.33
N GLN A 335 -1.76 -26.63 1.46
CA GLN A 335 -1.24 -27.51 0.43
C GLN A 335 -2.09 -27.47 -0.85
N ASP A 336 -3.42 -27.50 -0.72
CA ASP A 336 -4.33 -27.40 -1.87
C ASP A 336 -4.19 -26.03 -2.59
N ASP A 337 -3.98 -24.92 -1.84
CA ASP A 337 -3.75 -23.59 -2.42
C ASP A 337 -2.40 -23.49 -3.16
N ASP A 338 -1.34 -24.16 -2.66
CA ASP A 338 -0.02 -24.15 -3.29
C ASP A 338 -0.01 -24.98 -4.59
N ASP A 339 -0.73 -26.11 -4.61
CA ASP A 339 -0.94 -26.93 -5.82
C ASP A 339 -1.73 -26.14 -6.89
N ASP A 340 -2.78 -25.41 -6.47
CA ASP A 340 -3.56 -24.53 -7.36
C ASP A 340 -2.68 -23.45 -8.01
N ARG A 341 -1.76 -22.84 -7.26
CA ARG A 341 -0.82 -21.83 -7.81
C ARG A 341 0.15 -22.45 -8.80
N LEU A 342 0.69 -23.62 -8.46
CA LEU A 342 1.63 -24.35 -9.32
C LEU A 342 0.99 -24.71 -10.65
N GLU A 343 -0.23 -25.26 -10.64
CA GLU A 343 -0.98 -25.60 -11.85
C GLU A 343 -1.21 -24.37 -12.74
N ARG A 344 -1.63 -23.24 -12.16
CA ARG A 344 -1.84 -22.00 -12.92
C ARG A 344 -0.56 -21.51 -13.63
N VAL A 345 0.57 -21.58 -12.95
CA VAL A 345 1.88 -21.18 -13.50
C VAL A 345 2.34 -22.17 -14.57
N GLN A 346 2.15 -23.47 -14.36
CA GLN A 346 2.45 -24.51 -15.35
C GLN A 346 1.67 -24.30 -16.65
N LEU A 347 0.35 -24.09 -16.56
CA LEU A 347 -0.49 -23.82 -17.72
C LEU A 347 -0.09 -22.54 -18.45
N LEU A 348 0.24 -21.47 -17.71
CA LEU A 348 0.72 -20.23 -18.30
C LEU A 348 1.99 -20.46 -19.12
N LEU A 349 2.98 -21.14 -18.54
CA LEU A 349 4.27 -21.37 -19.18
C LEU A 349 4.16 -22.36 -20.36
N GLU A 350 3.26 -23.33 -20.29
CA GLU A 350 2.99 -24.24 -21.41
C GLU A 350 2.44 -23.50 -22.64
N TRP A 351 1.67 -22.43 -22.42
CA TRP A 351 0.99 -21.72 -23.51
C TRP A 351 1.78 -20.55 -24.09
N LEU A 352 2.87 -20.15 -23.44
CA LEU A 352 3.70 -19.06 -23.93
C LEU A 352 4.62 -19.51 -25.06
N PRO A 353 4.81 -18.68 -26.11
CA PRO A 353 5.81 -18.95 -27.13
C PRO A 353 7.23 -18.83 -26.55
N PRO A 354 8.24 -19.50 -27.13
CA PRO A 354 9.61 -19.52 -26.62
C PRO A 354 10.20 -18.12 -26.34
N ASP A 355 9.94 -17.16 -27.22
CA ASP A 355 10.46 -15.78 -27.12
C ASP A 355 9.90 -15.01 -25.91
N ALA A 356 8.75 -15.45 -25.36
CA ALA A 356 8.08 -14.81 -24.23
C ALA A 356 8.29 -15.52 -22.89
N LEU A 357 8.91 -16.72 -22.89
CA LEU A 357 9.15 -17.51 -21.68
C LEU A 357 10.11 -16.81 -20.74
N GLU A 358 11.25 -16.34 -21.25
CA GLU A 358 12.30 -15.75 -20.40
C GLU A 358 11.80 -14.53 -19.60
N PRO A 359 11.14 -13.51 -20.19
CA PRO A 359 10.58 -12.39 -19.43
C PRO A 359 9.53 -12.81 -18.38
N ALA A 360 8.66 -13.75 -18.72
CA ALA A 360 7.61 -14.24 -17.82
C ALA A 360 8.20 -15.00 -16.63
N VAL A 361 9.16 -15.90 -16.87
CA VAL A 361 9.86 -16.68 -15.85
C VAL A 361 10.62 -15.75 -14.88
N ARG A 362 11.28 -14.70 -15.38
CA ARG A 362 11.96 -13.68 -14.54
C ARG A 362 10.97 -12.98 -13.60
N LEU A 363 9.79 -12.59 -14.10
CA LEU A 363 8.74 -11.95 -13.28
C LEU A 363 8.16 -12.91 -12.25
N LEU A 364 7.83 -14.14 -12.66
CA LEU A 364 7.28 -15.18 -11.79
C LEU A 364 8.25 -15.55 -10.66
N LEU A 365 9.54 -15.69 -10.94
CA LEU A 365 10.53 -15.98 -9.91
C LEU A 365 10.60 -14.84 -8.89
N ARG A 366 10.72 -13.58 -9.38
CA ARG A 366 10.80 -12.42 -8.50
C ARG A 366 9.57 -12.31 -7.58
N ASP A 367 8.38 -12.52 -8.13
CA ASP A 367 7.14 -12.44 -7.36
C ASP A 367 7.00 -13.64 -6.40
N SER A 368 7.47 -14.84 -6.79
CA SER A 368 7.51 -16.04 -5.94
C SER A 368 8.43 -15.88 -4.75
N VAL A 369 9.61 -15.27 -4.96
CA VAL A 369 10.56 -14.94 -3.88
C VAL A 369 9.95 -13.92 -2.92
N ARG A 370 9.30 -12.85 -3.41
CA ARG A 370 8.60 -11.87 -2.55
C ARG A 370 7.47 -12.46 -1.73
N ALA A 371 6.78 -13.47 -2.28
CA ALA A 371 5.69 -14.15 -1.61
C ALA A 371 6.15 -15.30 -0.71
N ALA A 372 7.46 -15.55 -0.63
CA ALA A 372 8.07 -16.70 0.05
C ALA A 372 7.50 -18.07 -0.40
N ASN A 373 7.13 -18.19 -1.68
CA ASN A 373 6.55 -19.41 -2.25
C ASN A 373 7.66 -20.36 -2.76
N LEU A 374 8.22 -21.16 -1.83
CA LEU A 374 9.29 -22.11 -2.13
C LEU A 374 8.94 -23.18 -3.17
N PRO A 375 7.73 -23.79 -3.17
CA PRO A 375 7.33 -24.74 -4.21
C PRO A 375 7.48 -24.19 -5.62
N LEU A 376 7.01 -22.96 -5.87
CA LEU A 376 7.15 -22.30 -7.17
C LEU A 376 8.62 -21.98 -7.50
N VAL A 377 9.41 -21.51 -6.53
CA VAL A 377 10.83 -21.24 -6.74
C VAL A 377 11.58 -22.51 -7.18
N ARG A 378 11.32 -23.64 -6.51
CA ARG A 378 11.92 -24.94 -6.85
C ARG A 378 11.48 -25.43 -8.23
N TYR A 379 10.19 -25.30 -8.55
CA TYR A 379 9.67 -25.68 -9.87
C TYR A 379 10.34 -24.87 -10.99
N LEU A 380 10.38 -23.55 -10.86
CA LEU A 380 11.00 -22.67 -11.88
C LEU A 380 12.48 -23.00 -12.06
N TRP A 381 13.21 -23.23 -10.95
CA TRP A 381 14.60 -23.66 -11.00
C TRP A 381 14.78 -24.98 -11.77
N GLN A 382 13.99 -26.01 -11.45
CA GLN A 382 14.09 -27.32 -12.09
C GLN A 382 13.79 -27.27 -13.58
N ALA A 383 12.90 -26.37 -14.01
CA ALA A 383 12.53 -26.23 -15.41
C ALA A 383 13.52 -25.38 -16.22
N TRP A 384 14.24 -24.44 -15.60
CA TRP A 384 15.24 -23.56 -16.26
C TRP A 384 16.55 -23.38 -15.48
N PRO A 385 17.34 -24.46 -15.23
CA PRO A 385 18.50 -24.40 -14.34
C PRO A 385 19.67 -23.55 -14.88
N ASP A 386 19.89 -23.54 -16.20
CA ASP A 386 21.05 -22.87 -16.81
C ASP A 386 20.82 -21.37 -17.08
N GLU A 387 19.57 -20.98 -17.34
CA GLU A 387 19.21 -19.61 -17.74
C GLU A 387 18.91 -18.70 -16.54
N LEU A 388 18.36 -19.26 -15.45
CA LEU A 388 17.85 -18.49 -14.32
C LEU A 388 18.92 -17.77 -13.48
N PRO A 389 20.05 -18.37 -13.05
CA PRO A 389 21.03 -17.71 -12.17
C PRO A 389 21.52 -16.36 -12.71
N GLY A 390 21.94 -16.35 -13.99
CA GLY A 390 22.48 -15.16 -14.63
C GLY A 390 21.40 -14.12 -14.93
N ALA A 391 20.22 -14.57 -15.35
CA ALA A 391 19.08 -13.71 -15.67
C ALA A 391 18.42 -13.07 -14.45
N THR A 392 18.56 -13.68 -13.26
CA THR A 392 17.84 -13.33 -12.04
C THR A 392 18.76 -13.14 -10.83
N ALA A 393 19.94 -12.58 -11.05
CA ALA A 393 20.90 -12.25 -9.99
C ALA A 393 20.33 -11.35 -8.87
N ALA A 394 19.22 -10.64 -9.11
CA ALA A 394 18.52 -9.83 -8.11
C ALA A 394 17.55 -10.63 -7.20
N ALA A 395 17.34 -11.93 -7.43
CA ALA A 395 16.44 -12.73 -6.60
C ALA A 395 16.88 -12.79 -5.12
N PRO A 396 18.19 -12.99 -4.80
CA PRO A 396 18.68 -12.87 -3.42
C PRO A 396 18.42 -11.49 -2.80
N ASP A 397 18.58 -10.40 -3.55
CA ASP A 397 18.35 -9.04 -3.02
C ASP A 397 16.92 -8.86 -2.53
N VAL A 398 15.96 -9.39 -3.29
CA VAL A 398 14.53 -9.31 -2.98
C VAL A 398 14.19 -10.14 -1.73
N ALA A 399 14.77 -11.33 -1.59
CA ALA A 399 14.61 -12.15 -0.39
C ALA A 399 15.26 -11.50 0.84
N ALA A 400 16.41 -10.86 0.65
CA ALA A 400 17.16 -10.16 1.70
C ALA A 400 16.43 -8.90 2.20
N GLU A 401 15.83 -8.12 1.30
CA GLU A 401 14.97 -6.98 1.63
C GLU A 401 13.72 -7.43 2.41
N ALA A 402 13.09 -8.53 1.98
CA ALA A 402 11.93 -9.12 2.66
C ALA A 402 12.29 -9.60 4.08
N GLY A 403 13.51 -10.11 4.28
CA GLY A 403 13.98 -10.65 5.55
C GLY A 403 13.85 -12.18 5.65
N ASP A 404 13.62 -12.87 4.54
CA ASP A 404 13.27 -14.29 4.53
C ASP A 404 14.52 -15.18 4.37
N VAL A 405 15.16 -15.50 5.50
CA VAL A 405 16.37 -16.33 5.56
C VAL A 405 16.13 -17.73 4.98
N VAL A 406 14.93 -18.29 5.11
CA VAL A 406 14.59 -19.61 4.56
C VAL A 406 14.66 -19.57 3.02
N VAL A 407 14.08 -18.55 2.40
CA VAL A 407 14.13 -18.38 0.94
C VAL A 407 15.55 -18.13 0.47
N LEU A 408 16.32 -17.31 1.18
CA LEU A 408 17.75 -17.10 0.89
C LEU A 408 18.56 -18.39 0.97
N SER A 409 18.29 -19.24 1.97
CA SER A 409 18.98 -20.51 2.15
C SER A 409 18.70 -21.49 1.01
N GLU A 410 17.45 -21.50 0.52
CA GLU A 410 17.02 -22.32 -0.61
C GLU A 410 17.62 -21.81 -1.91
N LEU A 411 17.59 -20.49 -2.18
CA LEU A 411 18.24 -19.90 -3.35
C LEU A 411 19.75 -20.22 -3.37
N ALA A 412 20.43 -20.14 -2.23
CA ALA A 412 21.84 -20.50 -2.15
C ALA A 412 22.08 -22.00 -2.38
N ALA A 413 21.20 -22.88 -1.88
CA ALA A 413 21.29 -24.32 -2.10
C ALA A 413 21.05 -24.71 -3.56
N LEU A 414 20.21 -23.95 -4.26
CA LEU A 414 19.95 -24.13 -5.68
C LEU A 414 21.07 -23.55 -6.57
N GLY A 415 22.00 -22.76 -6.03
CA GLY A 415 23.20 -22.30 -6.76
C GLY A 415 23.18 -20.82 -7.17
N TRP A 416 22.27 -20.00 -6.62
CA TRP A 416 22.38 -18.55 -6.74
C TRP A 416 23.50 -18.01 -5.85
N GLU A 417 24.35 -17.16 -6.43
CA GLU A 417 25.38 -16.44 -5.69
C GLU A 417 24.75 -15.39 -4.77
N LEU A 418 25.06 -15.48 -3.47
CA LEU A 418 24.66 -14.48 -2.48
C LEU A 418 25.66 -13.32 -2.52
N GLY A 419 25.48 -12.42 -3.49
CA GLY A 419 26.37 -11.29 -3.71
C GLY A 419 26.28 -10.18 -2.66
N THR A 420 27.18 -9.20 -2.81
CA THR A 420 27.27 -7.98 -1.98
C THR A 420 25.99 -7.13 -2.03
N SER A 421 25.24 -7.20 -3.13
CA SER A 421 23.96 -6.52 -3.34
C SER A 421 22.88 -6.99 -2.35
N ALA A 422 22.87 -8.27 -1.98
CA ALA A 422 21.90 -8.83 -1.06
C ALA A 422 22.14 -8.30 0.37
N ALA A 423 23.41 -8.15 0.76
CA ALA A 423 23.78 -7.51 2.03
C ALA A 423 23.33 -6.04 2.06
N TRP A 424 23.52 -5.29 0.97
CA TRP A 424 23.03 -3.91 0.88
C TRP A 424 21.51 -3.80 0.95
N ALA A 425 20.79 -4.73 0.33
CA ALA A 425 19.33 -4.78 0.38
C ALA A 425 18.82 -5.07 1.81
N ALA A 426 19.43 -6.05 2.49
CA ALA A 426 19.14 -6.34 3.90
C ALA A 426 19.45 -5.13 4.81
N ALA A 427 20.56 -4.44 4.59
CA ALA A 427 20.97 -3.27 5.36
C ALA A 427 19.97 -2.12 5.22
N ARG A 428 19.59 -1.74 4.00
CA ARG A 428 18.58 -0.69 3.75
C ARG A 428 17.22 -1.01 4.40
N ALA A 429 16.86 -2.29 4.45
CA ALA A 429 15.62 -2.74 5.08
C ALA A 429 15.72 -2.98 6.60
N GLY A 430 16.90 -2.79 7.20
CA GLY A 430 17.11 -2.98 8.64
C GLY A 430 17.07 -4.45 9.09
N ARG A 431 17.34 -5.40 8.19
CA ARG A 431 17.24 -6.85 8.45
C ARG A 431 18.52 -7.40 9.08
N LEU A 432 18.76 -7.07 10.34
CA LEU A 432 19.94 -7.51 11.09
C LEU A 432 20.14 -9.03 11.06
N HIS A 433 19.07 -9.80 11.24
CA HIS A 433 19.13 -11.26 11.26
C HIS A 433 19.59 -11.87 9.92
N VAL A 434 19.28 -11.22 8.78
CA VAL A 434 19.77 -11.65 7.46
C VAL A 434 21.27 -11.40 7.34
N LEU A 435 21.76 -10.24 7.80
CA LEU A 435 23.19 -9.93 7.77
C LEU A 435 24.01 -10.84 8.69
N GLN A 436 23.50 -11.15 9.88
CA GLN A 436 24.09 -12.14 10.78
C GLN A 436 24.14 -13.53 10.15
N TRP A 437 23.08 -13.92 9.44
CA TRP A 437 23.04 -15.20 8.74
C TRP A 437 24.04 -15.24 7.57
N LEU A 438 24.15 -14.17 6.78
CA LEU A 438 25.14 -14.04 5.70
C LEU A 438 26.58 -14.11 6.24
N GLU A 439 26.85 -13.44 7.37
CA GLU A 439 28.15 -13.51 8.05
C GLU A 439 28.48 -14.94 8.49
N GLY A 440 27.53 -15.63 9.14
CA GLY A 440 27.71 -17.02 9.58
C GLY A 440 28.01 -17.99 8.44
N ARG A 441 27.52 -17.72 7.23
CA ARG A 441 27.84 -18.51 6.03
C ARG A 441 29.21 -18.20 5.45
N ALA A 442 29.59 -16.92 5.39
CA ALA A 442 30.89 -16.50 4.87
C ALA A 442 32.07 -17.01 5.71
N ALA A 443 31.83 -17.38 6.98
CA ALA A 443 32.82 -18.00 7.86
C ALA A 443 33.13 -19.49 7.52
N ALA A 444 32.38 -20.12 6.60
CA ALA A 444 32.65 -21.48 6.10
C ALA A 444 33.27 -21.40 4.69
N PRO A 445 34.60 -21.50 4.54
CA PRO A 445 35.22 -21.39 3.23
C PRO A 445 35.00 -22.70 2.45
N ALA A 446 34.27 -22.60 1.33
CA ALA A 446 34.51 -23.46 0.17
C ALA A 446 35.43 -22.68 -0.78
N ASP A 447 36.39 -23.39 -1.36
CA ASP A 447 37.55 -22.85 -2.05
C ASP A 447 37.24 -21.68 -3.03
N GLY A 448 37.86 -20.52 -2.78
CA GLY A 448 38.12 -19.52 -3.82
C GLY A 448 37.10 -18.40 -4.04
N GLU A 449 36.04 -18.26 -3.25
CA GLU A 449 35.17 -17.08 -3.31
C GLU A 449 35.71 -15.96 -2.40
N GLU A 450 36.03 -14.80 -2.97
CA GLU A 450 36.36 -13.59 -2.22
C GLU A 450 35.22 -13.30 -1.22
N ALA A 451 35.51 -13.53 0.05
CA ALA A 451 34.54 -13.52 1.12
C ALA A 451 33.78 -12.18 1.19
N LEU A 452 32.48 -12.27 1.48
CA LEU A 452 31.57 -11.20 1.91
C LEU A 452 32.16 -10.25 2.97
N TRP A 453 33.26 -10.61 3.63
CA TRP A 453 34.07 -9.75 4.49
C TRP A 453 34.63 -8.49 3.77
N THR A 454 34.69 -8.48 2.43
CA THR A 454 35.02 -7.31 1.61
C THR A 454 33.90 -6.24 1.55
N VAL A 455 32.69 -6.55 2.07
CA VAL A 455 31.49 -5.69 2.01
C VAL A 455 31.25 -4.90 3.30
N MET A 456 32.04 -5.15 4.34
CA MET A 456 32.00 -4.42 5.62
C MET A 456 32.66 -3.04 5.45
N ASP A 457 32.04 -2.20 4.61
CA ASP A 457 32.53 -0.88 4.22
C ASP A 457 31.60 0.26 4.70
N GLU A 458 32.06 1.50 4.50
CA GLU A 458 31.30 2.71 4.82
C GLU A 458 30.00 2.83 4.01
N ARG A 459 29.86 2.12 2.88
CA ARG A 459 28.65 2.15 2.06
C ARG A 459 27.56 1.27 2.64
N LEU A 460 27.92 0.12 3.22
CA LEU A 460 27.00 -0.75 3.94
C LEU A 460 26.45 -0.04 5.19
N THR A 461 27.27 0.72 5.92
CA THR A 461 26.81 1.53 7.06
C THR A 461 25.93 2.68 6.62
N ALA A 462 26.23 3.36 5.51
CA ALA A 462 25.33 4.36 4.94
C ALA A 462 23.99 3.76 4.50
N ALA A 463 23.99 2.56 3.92
CA ALA A 463 22.77 1.83 3.58
C ALA A 463 21.96 1.43 4.83
N ALA A 464 22.63 0.94 5.88
CA ALA A 464 21.98 0.62 7.16
C ALA A 464 21.36 1.87 7.82
N ALA A 465 21.99 3.04 7.69
CA ALA A 465 21.45 4.29 8.20
C ALA A 465 20.11 4.70 7.54
N GLU A 466 19.84 4.27 6.31
CA GLU A 466 18.53 4.48 5.66
C GLU A 466 17.39 3.76 6.40
N SER A 467 17.68 2.67 7.10
CA SER A 467 16.68 1.88 7.83
C SER A 467 16.26 2.52 9.17
N GLY A 468 17.11 3.37 9.75
CA GLY A 468 16.91 3.95 11.08
C GLY A 468 17.10 2.96 12.24
N SER A 469 17.70 1.79 12.01
CA SER A 469 17.91 0.77 13.05
C SER A 469 19.21 1.01 13.84
N CYS A 470 19.09 1.49 15.08
CA CYS A 470 20.24 1.64 16.00
C CYS A 470 20.96 0.31 16.22
N GLU A 471 20.21 -0.79 16.38
CA GLU A 471 20.77 -2.12 16.63
C GLU A 471 21.65 -2.59 15.46
N LEU A 472 21.19 -2.40 14.23
CA LEU A 472 21.97 -2.75 13.05
C LEU A 472 23.23 -1.89 12.94
N MET A 473 23.13 -0.59 13.19
CA MET A 473 24.27 0.33 13.14
C MET A 473 25.31 0.00 14.22
N ALA A 474 24.87 -0.31 15.44
CA ALA A 474 25.74 -0.74 16.53
C ALA A 474 26.48 -2.06 16.18
N TRP A 475 25.74 -3.03 15.62
CA TRP A 475 26.31 -4.32 15.20
C TRP A 475 27.37 -4.19 14.10
N LEU A 476 27.19 -3.27 13.15
CA LEU A 476 28.19 -2.96 12.12
C LEU A 476 29.44 -2.30 12.73
N ARG A 477 29.25 -1.40 13.69
CA ARG A 477 30.37 -0.72 14.36
C ARG A 477 31.21 -1.67 15.21
N GLU A 478 30.60 -2.63 15.88
CA GLU A 478 31.32 -3.69 16.62
C GLU A 478 32.25 -4.51 15.71
N ARG A 479 31.96 -4.60 14.41
CA ARG A 479 32.78 -5.27 13.39
C ARG A 479 33.83 -4.36 12.75
N GLY A 480 33.95 -3.12 13.22
CA GLY A 480 34.90 -2.15 12.70
C GLY A 480 34.44 -1.44 11.43
N CYS A 481 33.17 -1.56 11.03
CA CYS A 481 32.64 -0.75 9.94
C CYS A 481 32.54 0.71 10.39
N GLY A 482 33.29 1.59 9.73
CA GLY A 482 33.19 3.03 9.93
C GLY A 482 31.88 3.61 9.39
N TRP A 483 31.52 4.79 9.88
CA TRP A 483 30.55 5.67 9.25
C TRP A 483 31.21 6.97 8.82
N ASP A 484 30.71 7.53 7.73
CA ASP A 484 31.12 8.82 7.20
C ASP A 484 29.92 9.79 7.22
N GLU A 485 30.13 11.00 6.68
CA GLU A 485 29.08 12.01 6.53
C GLU A 485 27.86 11.50 5.75
N ARG A 486 28.04 10.55 4.81
CA ARG A 486 26.95 9.99 4.01
C ARG A 486 26.00 9.16 4.84
N SER A 487 26.46 8.55 5.93
CA SER A 487 25.60 7.80 6.84
C SER A 487 24.58 8.70 7.52
N PHE A 488 25.03 9.87 8.00
CA PHE A 488 24.14 10.87 8.58
C PHE A 488 23.20 11.48 7.53
N GLU A 489 23.72 11.84 6.36
CA GLU A 489 22.91 12.36 5.25
C GLU A 489 21.85 11.35 4.77
N ALA A 490 22.19 10.06 4.71
CA ALA A 490 21.27 8.99 4.32
C ALA A 490 20.10 8.88 5.31
N ALA A 491 20.38 8.93 6.61
CA ALA A 491 19.35 8.93 7.66
C ALA A 491 18.39 10.11 7.51
N VAL A 492 18.91 11.33 7.26
CA VAL A 492 18.08 12.53 7.06
C VAL A 492 17.28 12.47 5.75
N ARG A 493 17.91 12.00 4.66
CA ARG A 493 17.28 11.87 3.34
C ARG A 493 16.07 10.93 3.38
N CYS A 494 16.19 9.81 4.09
CA CYS A 494 15.12 8.83 4.24
C CYS A 494 14.07 9.22 5.31
N GLY A 495 14.29 10.33 6.02
CA GLY A 495 13.37 10.84 7.03
C GLY A 495 13.40 10.00 8.31
N GLY A 496 14.60 9.68 8.79
CA GLY A 496 14.84 9.03 10.08
C GLY A 496 14.21 9.79 11.25
N SER A 497 14.04 9.10 12.38
CA SER A 497 13.52 9.74 13.59
C SER A 497 14.55 10.71 14.19
N PRO A 498 14.12 11.81 14.84
CA PRO A 498 15.00 12.67 15.62
C PRO A 498 15.86 11.88 16.63
N ALA A 499 15.27 10.90 17.31
CA ALA A 499 15.98 10.00 18.22
C ALA A 499 17.16 9.28 17.56
N PHE A 500 16.98 8.79 16.32
CA PHE A 500 18.04 8.11 15.59
C PHE A 500 19.15 9.07 15.16
N LEU A 501 18.81 10.30 14.77
CA LEU A 501 19.81 11.32 14.42
C LEU A 501 20.62 11.77 15.64
N GLU A 502 19.95 11.93 16.79
CA GLU A 502 20.61 12.23 18.06
C GLU A 502 21.56 11.11 18.46
N TRP A 503 21.11 9.86 18.40
CA TRP A 503 21.95 8.69 18.65
C TRP A 503 23.19 8.66 17.72
N LEU A 504 23.04 8.94 16.43
CA LEU A 504 24.18 9.00 15.50
C LEU A 504 25.21 10.05 15.94
N VAL A 505 24.78 11.24 16.34
CA VAL A 505 25.69 12.31 16.79
C VAL A 505 26.37 11.96 18.11
N GLU A 506 25.62 11.41 19.07
CA GLU A 506 26.15 10.96 20.37
C GLU A 506 27.25 9.91 20.20
N GLU A 507 27.08 8.98 19.28
CA GLU A 507 28.08 7.95 18.99
C GLU A 507 29.27 8.48 18.16
N GLY A 508 29.21 9.74 17.70
CA GLY A 508 30.29 10.43 16.99
C GLY A 508 30.21 10.35 15.47
N CYS A 509 29.02 10.14 14.88
CA CYS A 509 28.83 10.22 13.44
C CYS A 509 29.03 11.66 12.93
N PRO A 510 29.87 11.88 11.91
CA PRO A 510 30.01 13.19 11.28
C PRO A 510 28.68 13.69 10.72
N THR A 511 28.26 14.89 11.10
CA THR A 511 26.97 15.47 10.67
C THR A 511 26.95 16.01 9.24
N GLY A 512 28.04 15.84 8.48
CA GLY A 512 28.20 16.41 7.13
C GLY A 512 28.69 17.86 7.11
N VAL A 513 29.27 18.24 5.97
CA VAL A 513 29.68 19.63 5.67
C VAL A 513 28.64 20.37 4.81
N ALA A 514 28.75 21.70 4.77
CA ALA A 514 28.06 22.57 3.80
C ALA A 514 26.51 22.63 3.84
N GLY A 515 25.85 22.22 4.95
CA GLY A 515 24.40 22.42 5.12
C GLY A 515 23.51 21.42 4.38
N GLU A 516 24.09 20.34 3.85
CA GLU A 516 23.37 19.30 3.12
C GLU A 516 22.24 18.63 3.94
N PRO A 517 22.40 18.33 5.24
CA PRO A 517 21.30 17.81 6.06
C PRO A 517 20.07 18.72 6.08
N TYR A 518 20.25 20.04 6.17
CA TYR A 518 19.13 20.99 6.14
C TYR A 518 18.45 21.02 4.78
N ARG A 519 19.22 20.89 3.69
CA ARG A 519 18.69 20.81 2.32
C ARG A 519 17.81 19.57 2.14
N LEU A 520 18.26 18.42 2.64
CA LEU A 520 17.53 17.15 2.60
C LEU A 520 16.24 17.22 3.42
N ALA A 521 16.31 17.70 4.67
CA ALA A 521 15.14 17.89 5.52
C ALA A 521 14.14 18.91 4.91
N GLY A 522 14.65 20.00 4.33
CA GLY A 522 13.86 21.00 3.61
C GLY A 522 13.16 20.44 2.37
N ARG A 523 13.86 19.64 1.56
CA ARG A 523 13.27 18.93 0.40
C ARG A 523 12.13 18.00 0.81
N ASN A 524 12.25 17.39 1.99
CA ASN A 524 11.23 16.53 2.58
C ASN A 524 10.07 17.30 3.24
N GLY A 525 10.22 18.63 3.43
CA GLY A 525 9.29 19.47 4.18
C GLY A 525 9.22 19.10 5.66
N ASP A 526 10.29 18.52 6.22
CA ASP A 526 10.28 17.95 7.56
C ASP A 526 10.79 18.95 8.61
N MET A 527 9.88 19.77 9.13
CA MET A 527 10.23 20.82 10.08
C MET A 527 10.69 20.29 11.44
N VAL A 528 10.28 19.07 11.82
CA VAL A 528 10.74 18.43 13.05
C VAL A 528 12.22 18.07 12.91
N THR A 529 12.59 17.46 11.79
CA THR A 529 14.00 17.14 11.51
C THR A 529 14.85 18.40 11.35
N VAL A 530 14.35 19.47 10.72
CA VAL A 530 15.07 20.77 10.67
C VAL A 530 15.35 21.32 12.07
N ARG A 531 14.40 21.21 13.01
CA ARG A 531 14.61 21.64 14.40
C ARG A 531 15.63 20.75 15.12
N CYS A 532 15.55 19.44 14.93
CA CYS A 532 16.52 18.48 15.47
C CYS A 532 17.95 18.79 14.97
N LEU A 533 18.15 18.98 13.66
CA LEU A 533 19.46 19.36 13.09
C LEU A 533 20.01 20.65 13.70
N ARG A 534 19.14 21.62 13.98
CA ARG A 534 19.53 22.86 14.67
C ARG A 534 19.95 22.62 16.12
N GLN A 535 19.23 21.76 16.85
CA GLN A 535 19.56 21.40 18.23
C GLN A 535 20.88 20.63 18.31
N LEU A 536 21.15 19.77 17.33
CA LEU A 536 22.40 19.02 17.16
C LEU A 536 23.60 19.90 16.75
N GLY A 537 23.37 21.18 16.42
CA GLY A 537 24.43 22.09 16.01
C GLY A 537 25.00 21.81 14.63
N CYS A 538 24.26 21.11 13.76
CA CYS A 538 24.72 20.82 12.39
C CYS A 538 25.03 22.13 11.64
N PRO A 539 26.11 22.18 10.83
CA PRO A 539 26.53 23.40 10.14
C PRO A 539 25.54 23.79 9.02
N TRP A 540 25.21 25.07 8.91
CA TRP A 540 24.27 25.60 7.89
C TRP A 540 24.85 25.66 6.47
N GLY A 541 26.17 25.53 6.33
CA GLY A 541 26.89 25.77 5.08
C GLY A 541 27.12 27.25 4.77
N PRO A 542 27.84 27.56 3.68
CA PRO A 542 28.10 28.94 3.27
C PRO A 542 26.80 29.68 2.93
N ASP A 543 26.72 30.96 3.32
CA ASP A 543 25.52 31.79 3.29
C ASP A 543 24.81 31.79 1.92
N GLY A 544 23.48 31.66 1.94
CA GLY A 544 22.59 31.77 0.77
C GLY A 544 22.38 30.48 -0.05
N ASN A 545 23.40 29.62 -0.18
CA ASN A 545 23.35 28.46 -1.08
C ASN A 545 22.37 27.37 -0.61
N THR A 546 22.26 27.16 0.69
CA THR A 546 21.39 26.12 1.29
C THR A 546 19.91 26.43 1.08
N PHE A 547 19.51 27.69 1.26
CA PHE A 547 18.13 28.14 1.01
C PHE A 547 17.84 28.20 -0.48
N ASP A 548 18.72 28.81 -1.29
CA ASP A 548 18.50 28.91 -2.73
C ASP A 548 18.40 27.53 -3.39
N ARG A 549 19.25 26.56 -3.02
CA ARG A 549 19.18 25.21 -3.61
C ARG A 549 18.01 24.36 -3.10
N ALA A 550 17.57 24.55 -1.87
CA ALA A 550 16.40 23.85 -1.34
C ALA A 550 15.10 24.29 -2.04
N PHE A 551 15.00 25.57 -2.45
CA PHE A 551 13.83 26.12 -3.13
C PHE A 551 13.89 26.09 -4.67
N TYR A 552 15.09 26.14 -5.29
CA TYR A 552 15.23 26.34 -6.74
C TYR A 552 15.69 25.12 -7.57
N GLN A 553 15.92 23.92 -7.00
CA GLN A 553 16.21 22.76 -7.87
C GLN A 553 14.95 22.25 -8.63
N PRO A 554 15.01 22.12 -9.96
CA PRO A 554 13.90 21.63 -10.78
C PRO A 554 13.84 20.10 -10.70
N GLY A 555 12.91 19.57 -9.91
CA GLY A 555 12.69 18.11 -9.85
C GLY A 555 11.70 17.60 -8.80
N GLY A 556 11.25 18.43 -7.86
CA GLY A 556 10.12 18.12 -6.97
C GLY A 556 8.92 18.98 -7.34
N SER A 557 7.74 18.38 -7.44
CA SER A 557 6.47 18.99 -7.85
C SER A 557 6.35 20.49 -7.57
N ARG A 558 6.09 21.24 -8.65
CA ARG A 558 5.63 22.63 -8.62
C ARG A 558 4.50 22.78 -7.59
N SER A 559 4.72 23.59 -6.55
CA SER A 559 3.75 24.58 -6.01
C SER A 559 4.04 24.92 -4.54
N LEU A 560 5.02 25.79 -4.30
CA LEU A 560 4.90 26.81 -3.26
C LEU A 560 5.33 28.14 -3.87
N ALA A 561 4.56 28.59 -4.86
CA ALA A 561 4.56 30.01 -5.20
C ALA A 561 3.82 30.74 -4.06
N VAL A 562 4.56 31.09 -3.01
CA VAL A 562 4.18 32.21 -2.15
C VAL A 562 4.25 33.45 -3.03
N ARG A 563 3.15 33.78 -3.71
CA ARG A 563 2.95 35.14 -4.20
C ARG A 563 2.55 35.97 -2.99
N ARG A 564 3.34 37.02 -2.76
CA ARG A 564 3.15 38.06 -1.75
C ARG A 564 1.70 38.54 -1.68
#